data_AF-A0A8H5BBC9-F1
#
_entry.id   AF-A0A8H5BBC9-F1
#
_cell.length_a   1.000
_cell.length_b   1.000
_cell.length_c   1.000
_cell.angle_alpha   90.00
_cell.angle_beta   90.00
_cell.angle_gamma   90.00
#
_symmetry.space_group_name_H-M   'P 1'
#
loop_
_entity.id
_entity.type
_entity.pdbx_description
1 polymer ?
#
loop_
_entity_poly.entity_id
_entity_poly.type
_entity_poly.pdbx_seq_one_letter_code
_entity_poly.pdbx_strand_id
1 'polypeptide(L)'
;MDPAYFDKKIVDCSDAELVSLGFLGENVSPDVKAFIEQIRAHPDLLGSVTCYTADCKRDSLNEAKASAQSEATQSPIKTLSALANDSDAYTVVAPDLISKYERTFYYHGISEDPPELLWRSDFATNPFPTPQPGDRFFTVPIKTANGVFGTPLNAVWDTVAPQILASIKARGLKYTSLTAVRFTINEGEEDEKRGPPVVWIAVQPGTTNAVAVRDATPEILRILADAQVTDVAVEWYEGAVERL
;
A
#
# COMPACT_ATOMS: atom_id res chain seq x y z
N MET A 1 6.48 20.16 -25.50
CA MET A 1 6.46 21.46 -24.81
C MET A 1 7.83 22.11 -24.96
N ASP A 2 7.87 23.44 -24.99
CA ASP A 2 9.10 24.24 -25.01
C ASP A 2 9.95 23.93 -23.76
N PRO A 3 11.26 23.63 -23.86
CA PRO A 3 12.13 23.43 -22.70
C PRO A 3 12.08 24.58 -21.68
N ALA A 4 11.86 25.82 -22.14
CA ALA A 4 11.75 26.98 -21.26
C ALA A 4 10.49 26.95 -20.37
N TYR A 5 9.50 26.12 -20.70
CA TYR A 5 8.27 25.93 -19.92
C TYR A 5 8.52 25.21 -18.60
N PHE A 6 9.40 24.20 -18.60
CA PHE A 6 9.61 23.32 -17.45
C PHE A 6 10.24 24.04 -16.25
N ASP A 7 11.11 25.01 -16.55
CA ASP A 7 11.83 25.79 -15.54
C ASP A 7 11.17 27.14 -15.23
N LYS A 8 10.10 27.50 -15.96
CA LYS A 8 9.39 28.76 -15.75
C LYS A 8 8.65 28.71 -14.42
N LYS A 9 8.90 29.69 -13.55
CA LYS A 9 8.27 29.78 -12.24
C LYS A 9 6.88 30.40 -12.34
N ILE A 10 5.95 29.87 -11.54
CA ILE A 10 4.58 30.39 -11.47
C ILE A 10 4.55 31.84 -10.98
N VAL A 11 5.43 32.19 -10.03
CA VAL A 11 5.52 33.57 -9.49
C VAL A 11 5.98 34.61 -10.52
N ASP A 12 6.68 34.17 -11.58
CA ASP A 12 7.17 35.03 -12.65
C ASP A 12 6.18 35.13 -13.82
N CYS A 13 5.05 34.41 -13.76
CA CYS A 13 4.02 34.44 -14.79
C CYS A 13 3.00 35.56 -14.54
N SER A 14 2.63 36.27 -15.60
CA SER A 14 1.49 37.19 -15.59
C SER A 14 0.15 36.45 -15.57
N ASP A 15 -0.91 37.14 -15.14
CA ASP A 15 -2.27 36.57 -15.12
C ASP A 15 -2.73 36.12 -16.51
N ALA A 16 -2.39 36.88 -17.55
CA ALA A 16 -2.70 36.53 -18.94
C ALA A 16 -2.00 35.23 -19.38
N GLU A 17 -0.74 35.03 -18.95
CA GLU A 17 -0.01 33.78 -19.21
C GLU A 17 -0.60 32.61 -18.42
N LEU A 18 -0.93 32.79 -17.14
CA LEU A 18 -1.56 31.76 -16.33
C LEU A 18 -2.94 31.35 -16.86
N VAL A 19 -3.70 32.29 -17.44
CA VAL A 19 -4.94 31.99 -18.16
C VAL A 19 -4.65 31.20 -19.43
N SER A 20 -3.67 31.62 -20.24
CA SER A 20 -3.29 30.90 -21.47
C SER A 20 -2.75 29.49 -21.20
N LEU A 21 -2.14 29.26 -20.03
CA LEU A 21 -1.62 27.97 -19.59
C LEU A 21 -2.68 27.09 -18.89
N GLY A 22 -3.90 27.61 -18.72
CA GLY A 22 -5.00 26.87 -18.09
C GLY A 22 -4.85 26.69 -16.58
N PHE A 23 -4.12 27.59 -15.91
CA PHE A 23 -4.02 27.67 -14.44
C PHE A 23 -5.00 28.66 -13.83
N LEU A 24 -5.48 29.62 -14.63
CA LEU A 24 -6.53 30.58 -14.28
C LEU A 24 -7.61 30.62 -15.37
N GLY A 25 -8.79 31.15 -15.03
CA GLY A 25 -9.93 31.28 -15.97
C GLY A 25 -11.21 30.60 -15.46
N GLU A 26 -12.33 30.80 -16.15
CA GLU A 26 -13.65 30.34 -15.68
C GLU A 26 -13.75 28.82 -15.59
N ASN A 27 -13.09 28.10 -16.51
CA ASN A 27 -13.17 26.63 -16.61
C ASN A 27 -12.09 25.87 -15.80
N VAL A 28 -11.30 26.58 -14.99
CA VAL A 28 -10.25 25.94 -14.15
C VAL A 28 -10.82 25.54 -12.80
N SER A 29 -10.46 24.32 -12.36
CA SER A 29 -10.81 23.77 -11.04
C SER A 29 -10.53 24.76 -9.90
N PRO A 30 -11.45 24.94 -8.93
CA PRO A 30 -11.22 25.79 -7.76
C PRO A 30 -9.94 25.44 -6.99
N ASP A 31 -9.60 24.16 -6.91
CA ASP A 31 -8.41 23.66 -6.19
C ASP A 31 -7.11 24.08 -6.88
N VAL A 32 -7.11 24.14 -8.21
CA VAL A 32 -5.96 24.60 -9.01
C VAL A 32 -5.81 26.12 -8.85
N LYS A 33 -6.91 26.87 -8.81
CA LYS A 33 -6.88 28.31 -8.55
C LYS A 33 -6.32 28.62 -7.15
N ALA A 34 -6.82 27.94 -6.13
CA ALA A 34 -6.36 28.10 -4.75
C ALA A 34 -4.86 27.79 -4.61
N PHE A 35 -4.38 26.75 -5.30
CA PHE A 35 -2.95 26.41 -5.32
C PHE A 35 -2.09 27.53 -5.93
N ILE A 36 -2.51 28.10 -7.06
CA ILE A 36 -1.80 29.20 -7.73
C ILE A 36 -1.83 30.48 -6.88
N GLU A 37 -2.97 30.78 -6.26
CA GLU A 37 -3.12 31.90 -5.33
C GLU A 37 -2.19 31.76 -4.13
N GLN A 38 -2.07 30.57 -3.56
CA GLN A 38 -1.18 30.29 -2.42
C GLN A 38 0.30 30.47 -2.78
N ILE A 39 0.72 30.04 -3.98
CA ILE A 39 2.09 30.24 -4.48
C ILE A 39 2.41 31.74 -4.60
N ARG A 40 1.46 32.54 -5.09
CA ARG A 40 1.64 33.99 -5.24
C ARG A 40 1.57 34.75 -3.93
N ALA A 41 0.80 34.26 -2.96
CA ALA A 41 0.70 34.85 -1.62
C ALA A 41 1.96 34.63 -0.78
N HIS A 42 2.72 33.56 -1.05
CA HIS A 42 3.89 33.17 -0.26
C HIS A 42 5.13 32.87 -1.13
N PRO A 43 5.65 33.86 -1.90
CA PRO A 43 6.78 33.65 -2.80
C PRO A 43 8.07 33.25 -2.05
N ASP A 44 8.22 33.64 -0.79
CA ASP A 44 9.37 33.27 0.04
C ASP A 44 9.42 31.77 0.37
N LEU A 45 8.27 31.08 0.32
CA LEU A 45 8.15 29.64 0.61
C LEU A 45 7.95 28.81 -0.67
N LEU A 46 7.27 29.38 -1.66
CA LEU A 46 6.78 28.67 -2.85
C LEU A 46 7.30 29.25 -4.18
N GLY A 47 8.23 30.21 -4.15
CA GLY A 47 8.79 30.86 -5.34
C GLY A 47 9.67 29.97 -6.22
N SER A 48 9.92 28.72 -5.82
CA SER A 48 10.59 27.71 -6.64
C SER A 48 9.63 26.87 -7.48
N VAL A 49 8.31 26.99 -7.28
CA VAL A 49 7.31 26.18 -7.99
C VAL A 49 7.24 26.58 -9.46
N THR A 50 7.45 25.61 -10.35
CA THR A 50 7.42 25.81 -11.81
C THR A 50 6.06 25.49 -12.42
N CYS A 51 5.86 25.91 -13.67
CA CYS A 51 4.68 25.55 -14.46
C CYS A 51 4.50 24.03 -14.57
N TYR A 52 5.60 23.28 -14.69
CA TYR A 52 5.55 21.82 -14.69
C TYR A 52 5.02 21.24 -13.37
N THR A 53 5.51 21.73 -12.23
CA THR A 53 5.00 21.30 -10.91
C THR A 53 3.51 21.61 -10.75
N ALA A 54 3.05 22.75 -11.27
CA ALA A 54 1.65 23.12 -11.25
C ALA A 54 0.79 22.24 -12.17
N ASP A 55 1.31 21.84 -13.34
CA ASP A 55 0.66 20.87 -14.24
C ASP A 55 0.52 19.50 -13.56
N CYS A 56 1.60 18.96 -12.98
CA CYS A 56 1.53 17.69 -12.26
C CYS A 56 0.49 17.72 -11.14
N LYS A 57 0.39 18.84 -10.41
CA LYS A 57 -0.62 19.00 -9.36
C LYS A 57 -2.03 19.06 -9.93
N ARG A 58 -2.24 19.77 -11.04
CA ARG A 58 -3.53 19.82 -11.74
C ARG A 58 -3.95 18.45 -12.24
N ASP A 59 -3.04 17.70 -12.86
CA ASP A 59 -3.33 16.37 -13.42
C ASP A 59 -3.69 15.40 -12.29
N SER A 60 -2.94 15.40 -11.19
CA SER A 60 -3.27 14.62 -9.99
C SER A 60 -4.65 14.98 -9.40
N LEU A 61 -5.02 16.27 -9.37
CA LEU A 61 -6.34 16.71 -8.90
C LEU A 61 -7.47 16.29 -9.86
N ASN A 62 -7.21 16.29 -11.16
CA ASN A 62 -8.16 15.85 -12.18
C ASN A 62 -8.34 14.33 -12.16
N GLU A 63 -7.28 13.56 -11.95
CA GLU A 63 -7.32 12.11 -11.75
C GLU A 63 -8.11 11.76 -10.49
N ALA A 64 -7.88 12.45 -9.37
CA ALA A 64 -8.65 12.27 -8.15
C ALA A 64 -10.15 12.56 -8.36
N LYS A 65 -10.49 13.59 -9.16
CA LYS A 65 -11.89 13.90 -9.52
C LYS A 65 -12.50 12.87 -10.48
N ALA A 66 -11.72 12.36 -11.44
CA ALA A 66 -12.17 11.32 -12.35
C ALA A 66 -12.40 9.98 -11.63
N SER A 67 -11.55 9.64 -10.65
CA SER A 67 -11.75 8.49 -9.77
C SER A 67 -13.03 8.65 -8.94
N ALA A 68 -13.24 9.83 -8.34
CA ALA A 68 -14.46 10.13 -7.58
C ALA A 68 -15.77 10.07 -8.40
N GLN A 69 -15.69 10.23 -9.73
CA GLN A 69 -16.84 10.13 -10.64
C GLN A 69 -17.03 8.75 -11.27
N SER A 70 -16.03 7.87 -11.21
CA SER A 70 -16.06 6.52 -11.80
C SER A 70 -16.22 5.39 -10.78
N GLU A 71 -16.19 5.65 -9.49
CA GLU A 71 -16.06 4.57 -8.51
C GLU A 71 -17.37 4.20 -7.80
N ALA A 72 -17.95 3.10 -8.28
CA ALA A 72 -18.51 2.08 -7.41
C ALA A 72 -17.38 1.31 -6.69
N THR A 73 -16.50 2.01 -5.98
CA THR A 73 -15.47 1.41 -5.12
C THR A 73 -15.94 1.48 -3.68
N GLN A 74 -15.95 0.33 -3.02
CA GLN A 74 -16.59 0.15 -1.73
C GLN A 74 -15.74 0.82 -0.65
N SER A 75 -16.27 1.91 -0.06
CA SER A 75 -15.77 2.46 1.20
C SER A 75 -15.51 1.32 2.22
N PRO A 76 -14.46 1.38 3.05
CA PRO A 76 -14.16 0.37 4.08
C PRO A 76 -15.36 0.04 4.97
N ILE A 77 -16.24 1.02 5.22
CA ILE A 77 -17.49 0.86 5.98
C ILE A 77 -18.50 -0.04 5.24
N LYS A 78 -18.59 0.08 3.92
CA LYS A 78 -19.45 -0.78 3.08
C LYS A 78 -18.92 -2.21 3.05
N THR A 79 -17.60 -2.39 2.93
CA THR A 79 -16.94 -3.70 2.93
C THR A 79 -17.10 -4.41 4.28
N LEU A 80 -16.90 -3.69 5.40
CA LEU A 80 -17.15 -4.21 6.76
C LEU A 80 -18.61 -4.64 6.95
N SER A 81 -19.56 -3.82 6.50
CA SER A 81 -21.00 -4.11 6.61
C SER A 81 -21.40 -5.32 5.76
N ALA A 82 -20.78 -5.50 4.58
CA ALA A 82 -21.02 -6.67 3.73
C ALA A 82 -20.48 -7.95 4.37
N LEU A 83 -19.26 -7.92 4.93
CA LEU A 83 -18.65 -9.05 5.62
C LEU A 83 -19.34 -9.41 6.94
N ALA A 84 -19.92 -8.44 7.65
CA ALA A 84 -20.70 -8.71 8.86
C ALA A 84 -21.98 -9.54 8.59
N ASN A 85 -22.51 -9.49 7.37
CA ASN A 85 -23.68 -10.27 6.97
C ASN A 85 -23.31 -11.65 6.38
N ASP A 86 -22.02 -11.94 6.22
CA ASP A 86 -21.51 -13.21 5.72
C ASP A 86 -21.14 -14.09 6.91
N SER A 87 -21.93 -15.14 7.16
CA SER A 87 -21.78 -16.01 8.32
C SER A 87 -20.44 -16.74 8.37
N ASP A 88 -19.78 -16.87 7.22
CA ASP A 88 -18.52 -17.60 7.08
C ASP A 88 -17.31 -16.66 6.99
N ALA A 89 -17.52 -15.34 7.04
CA ALA A 89 -16.44 -14.36 6.88
C ALA A 89 -15.32 -14.51 7.91
N TYR A 90 -15.66 -14.93 9.12
CA TYR A 90 -14.72 -15.10 10.24
C TYR A 90 -14.25 -16.55 10.41
N THR A 91 -14.83 -17.49 9.66
CA THR A 91 -14.55 -18.91 9.80
C THR A 91 -13.41 -19.31 8.86
N VAL A 92 -12.39 -19.98 9.38
CA VAL A 92 -11.36 -20.61 8.57
C VAL A 92 -11.83 -22.01 8.20
N VAL A 93 -12.18 -22.22 6.92
CA VAL A 93 -12.64 -23.52 6.40
C VAL A 93 -11.62 -24.04 5.40
N ALA A 94 -11.14 -25.27 5.60
CA ALA A 94 -10.24 -25.90 4.63
C ALA A 94 -10.86 -25.92 3.22
N PRO A 95 -10.10 -25.64 2.15
CA PRO A 95 -8.64 -25.50 2.13
C PRO A 95 -8.11 -24.10 2.48
N ASP A 96 -9.00 -23.13 2.72
CA ASP A 96 -8.63 -21.77 3.07
C ASP A 96 -7.99 -21.73 4.46
N LEU A 97 -6.86 -21.03 4.55
CA LEU A 97 -6.01 -21.00 5.74
C LEU A 97 -6.12 -19.71 6.54
N ILE A 98 -6.79 -18.71 5.95
CA ILE A 98 -6.99 -17.36 6.48
C ILE A 98 -8.48 -17.04 6.28
N SER A 99 -9.13 -16.45 7.28
CA SER A 99 -10.55 -16.08 7.17
C SER A 99 -10.74 -15.00 6.10
N LYS A 100 -11.92 -14.95 5.47
CA LYS A 100 -12.22 -13.91 4.47
C LYS A 100 -12.07 -12.50 5.07
N TYR A 101 -12.50 -12.32 6.31
CA TYR A 101 -12.35 -11.08 7.06
C TYR A 101 -10.87 -10.68 7.19
N GLU A 102 -10.02 -11.58 7.65
CA GLU A 102 -8.59 -11.32 7.78
C GLU A 102 -7.97 -11.05 6.41
N ARG A 103 -8.27 -11.85 5.38
CA ARG A 103 -7.76 -11.63 4.02
C ARG A 103 -8.01 -10.21 3.52
N THR A 104 -9.22 -9.70 3.73
CA THR A 104 -9.63 -8.37 3.27
C THR A 104 -9.02 -7.24 4.10
N PHE A 105 -8.91 -7.40 5.43
CA PHE A 105 -8.53 -6.30 6.32
C PHE A 105 -7.09 -6.35 6.82
N TYR A 106 -6.32 -7.40 6.50
CA TYR A 106 -4.98 -7.58 7.03
C TYR A 106 -4.02 -6.42 6.75
N TYR A 107 -4.16 -5.79 5.58
CA TYR A 107 -3.33 -4.67 5.12
C TYR A 107 -4.05 -3.31 5.19
N HIS A 108 -5.15 -3.24 5.96
CA HIS A 108 -5.86 -1.98 6.17
C HIS A 108 -4.91 -0.87 6.61
N GLY A 109 -4.97 0.29 5.96
CA GLY A 109 -4.10 1.44 6.26
C GLY A 109 -2.89 1.62 5.33
N ILE A 110 -2.49 0.58 4.58
CA ILE A 110 -1.35 0.70 3.64
C ILE A 110 -1.70 1.57 2.43
N SER A 111 -2.92 1.45 1.92
CA SER A 111 -3.47 2.22 0.80
C SER A 111 -4.99 2.30 0.92
N GLU A 112 -5.64 3.08 0.06
CA GLU A 112 -7.10 3.15 -0.03
C GLU A 112 -7.72 1.80 -0.43
N ASP A 113 -7.08 1.12 -1.39
CA ASP A 113 -7.40 -0.24 -1.81
C ASP A 113 -6.16 -1.14 -1.61
N PRO A 114 -5.99 -1.71 -0.40
CA PRO A 114 -4.85 -2.58 -0.12
C PRO A 114 -5.06 -3.97 -0.73
N PRO A 115 -3.98 -4.68 -1.10
CA PRO A 115 -4.10 -6.03 -1.63
C PRO A 115 -4.69 -6.98 -0.59
N GLU A 116 -5.34 -8.04 -1.04
CA GLU A 116 -5.77 -9.11 -0.14
C GLU A 116 -4.59 -9.97 0.32
N LEU A 117 -4.55 -10.32 1.60
CA LEU A 117 -3.61 -11.31 2.11
C LEU A 117 -3.95 -12.68 1.51
N LEU A 118 -2.92 -13.37 1.01
CA LEU A 118 -3.04 -14.74 0.52
C LEU A 118 -2.67 -15.75 1.62
N TRP A 119 -1.56 -15.53 2.33
CA TRP A 119 -1.13 -16.36 3.46
C TRP A 119 -0.01 -15.67 4.26
N ARG A 120 0.13 -16.02 5.55
CA ARG A 120 1.22 -15.55 6.42
C ARG A 120 1.74 -16.62 7.36
N SER A 121 3.03 -16.58 7.66
CA SER A 121 3.72 -17.61 8.45
C SER A 121 3.47 -17.55 9.95
N ASP A 122 3.15 -16.37 10.47
CA ASP A 122 2.91 -16.12 11.89
C ASP A 122 1.43 -16.33 12.29
N PHE A 123 0.60 -16.85 11.37
CA PHE A 123 -0.84 -17.03 11.57
C PHE A 123 -1.20 -17.72 12.89
N ALA A 124 -0.44 -18.77 13.27
CA ALA A 124 -0.71 -19.53 14.49
C ALA A 124 -0.26 -18.83 15.78
N THR A 125 0.73 -17.93 15.71
CA THR A 125 1.35 -17.27 16.87
C THR A 125 0.90 -15.84 17.06
N ASN A 126 0.30 -15.24 16.03
CA ASN A 126 -0.11 -13.83 16.00
C ASN A 126 -1.53 -13.73 15.41
N PRO A 127 -2.59 -14.03 16.18
CA PRO A 127 -3.96 -14.00 15.68
C PRO A 127 -4.37 -12.60 15.23
N PHE A 128 -5.12 -12.50 14.13
CA PHE A 128 -5.67 -11.21 13.68
C PHE A 128 -6.90 -10.86 14.51
N PRO A 129 -7.04 -9.62 15.01
CA PRO A 129 -8.18 -9.23 15.82
C PRO A 129 -9.47 -9.27 15.00
N THR A 130 -10.49 -9.92 15.55
CA THR A 130 -11.82 -10.01 14.95
C THR A 130 -12.86 -9.45 15.91
N PRO A 131 -13.89 -8.74 15.41
CA PRO A 131 -14.98 -8.26 16.24
C PRO A 131 -15.69 -9.43 16.92
N GLN A 132 -15.99 -9.29 18.20
CA GLN A 132 -16.79 -10.25 18.96
C GLN A 132 -18.28 -9.90 18.85
N PRO A 133 -19.18 -10.90 18.96
CA PRO A 133 -20.62 -10.65 19.03
C PRO A 133 -20.95 -9.67 20.16
N GLY A 134 -21.46 -8.48 19.80
CA GLY A 134 -21.80 -7.41 20.76
C GLY A 134 -20.86 -6.21 20.75
N ASP A 135 -19.75 -6.25 20.01
CA ASP A 135 -18.84 -5.12 19.86
C ASP A 135 -19.54 -3.96 19.11
N ARG A 136 -19.62 -2.81 19.79
CA ARG A 136 -20.26 -1.59 19.24
C ARG A 136 -19.30 -0.67 18.50
N PHE A 137 -18.01 -0.73 18.82
CA PHE A 137 -16.98 0.21 18.35
C PHE A 137 -15.67 -0.51 18.01
N PHE A 138 -15.75 -1.63 17.29
CA PHE A 138 -14.55 -2.32 16.81
C PHE A 138 -13.87 -1.50 15.71
N THR A 139 -12.57 -1.24 15.88
CA THR A 139 -11.73 -0.55 14.89
C THR A 139 -10.76 -1.57 14.29
N VAL A 140 -10.75 -1.66 12.96
CA VAL A 140 -9.78 -2.48 12.25
C VAL A 140 -8.39 -1.88 12.46
N PRO A 141 -7.36 -2.68 12.82
CA PRO A 141 -6.02 -2.15 12.99
C PRO A 141 -5.51 -1.49 11.71
N ILE A 142 -4.88 -0.32 11.86
CA ILE A 142 -4.26 0.41 10.76
C ILE A 142 -2.78 0.02 10.70
N LYS A 143 -2.34 -0.45 9.54
CA LYS A 143 -0.95 -0.79 9.26
C LYS A 143 -0.25 0.31 8.49
N THR A 144 0.95 0.63 8.95
CA THR A 144 1.91 1.48 8.23
C THR A 144 3.11 0.64 7.82
N ALA A 145 3.43 0.63 6.53
CA ALA A 145 4.62 -0.04 6.00
C ALA A 145 5.88 0.80 6.26
N ASN A 146 6.86 0.21 6.95
CA ASN A 146 8.15 0.87 7.23
C ASN A 146 9.32 0.04 6.69
N GLY A 147 10.45 0.70 6.46
CA GLY A 147 11.70 0.00 6.14
C GLY A 147 12.23 -0.84 7.32
N VAL A 148 12.98 -1.89 7.02
CA VAL A 148 13.56 -2.84 7.99
C VAL A 148 14.89 -2.37 8.61
N PHE A 149 15.14 -1.05 8.65
CA PHE A 149 16.39 -0.49 9.15
C PHE A 149 16.73 -0.98 10.58
N GLY A 150 18.02 -1.28 10.80
CA GLY A 150 18.54 -1.71 12.11
C GLY A 150 18.13 -3.13 12.52
N THR A 151 17.65 -3.95 11.59
CA THR A 151 17.30 -5.36 11.85
C THR A 151 18.35 -6.32 11.27
N PRO A 152 18.51 -7.53 11.81
CA PRO A 152 19.37 -8.56 11.22
C PRO A 152 19.02 -8.87 9.76
N LEU A 153 17.73 -8.85 9.40
CA LEU A 153 17.25 -9.06 8.03
C LEU A 153 17.87 -8.07 7.05
N ASN A 154 17.94 -6.79 7.41
CA ASN A 154 18.52 -5.76 6.56
C ASN A 154 20.02 -5.98 6.28
N ALA A 155 20.75 -6.54 7.24
CA ALA A 155 22.19 -6.79 7.10
C ALA A 155 22.50 -7.95 6.15
N VAL A 156 21.58 -8.92 6.03
CA VAL A 156 21.77 -10.13 5.20
C VAL A 156 20.94 -10.14 3.92
N TRP A 157 20.13 -9.10 3.67
CA TRP A 157 19.13 -9.05 2.60
C TRP A 157 19.70 -9.37 1.23
N ASP A 158 20.83 -8.77 0.86
CA ASP A 158 21.50 -8.99 -0.44
C ASP A 158 21.95 -10.44 -0.66
N THR A 159 22.11 -11.20 0.42
CA THR A 159 22.47 -12.62 0.39
C THR A 159 21.26 -13.55 0.37
N VAL A 160 20.24 -13.25 1.19
CA VAL A 160 19.06 -14.13 1.33
C VAL A 160 18.03 -13.91 0.24
N ALA A 161 17.82 -12.67 -0.23
CA ALA A 161 16.79 -12.36 -1.23
C ALA A 161 16.96 -13.16 -2.53
N PRO A 162 18.17 -13.30 -3.13
CA PRO A 162 18.36 -14.15 -4.31
C PRO A 162 18.05 -15.63 -4.05
N GLN A 163 18.35 -16.15 -2.86
CA GLN A 163 18.06 -17.53 -2.48
C GLN A 163 16.56 -17.78 -2.34
N ILE A 164 15.85 -16.82 -1.73
CA ILE A 164 14.39 -16.83 -1.63
C ILE A 164 13.78 -16.84 -3.03
N LEU A 165 14.23 -15.95 -3.93
CA LEU A 165 13.76 -15.94 -5.32
C LEU A 165 14.02 -17.25 -6.06
N ALA A 166 15.18 -17.87 -5.84
CA ALA A 166 15.49 -19.19 -6.41
C ALA A 166 14.53 -20.27 -5.90
N SER A 167 14.24 -20.30 -4.60
CA SER A 167 13.27 -21.21 -3.98
C SER A 167 11.86 -21.04 -4.55
N ILE A 168 11.40 -19.80 -4.69
CA ILE A 168 10.09 -19.47 -5.28
C ILE A 168 10.01 -19.97 -6.73
N LYS A 169 11.04 -19.69 -7.54
CA LYS A 169 11.10 -20.13 -8.95
C LYS A 169 11.16 -21.65 -9.09
N ALA A 170 11.91 -22.33 -8.22
CA ALA A 170 12.01 -23.80 -8.23
C ALA A 170 10.65 -24.48 -7.98
N ARG A 171 9.72 -23.79 -7.31
CA ARG A 171 8.35 -24.25 -7.06
C ARG A 171 7.35 -23.82 -8.13
N GLY A 172 7.80 -23.15 -9.19
CA GLY A 172 6.95 -22.66 -10.28
C GLY A 172 6.05 -21.48 -9.91
N LEU A 173 6.29 -20.84 -8.77
CA LEU A 173 5.52 -19.66 -8.33
C LEU A 173 5.98 -18.42 -9.11
N LYS A 174 5.00 -17.68 -9.65
CA LYS A 174 5.26 -16.44 -10.39
C LYS A 174 5.19 -15.25 -9.43
N TYR A 175 6.35 -14.79 -8.96
CA TYR A 175 6.43 -13.58 -8.14
C TYR A 175 6.45 -12.32 -9.01
N THR A 176 5.95 -11.22 -8.44
CA THR A 176 5.96 -9.88 -9.03
C THR A 176 6.80 -8.90 -8.20
N SER A 177 6.87 -9.09 -6.88
CA SER A 177 7.70 -8.31 -5.97
C SER A 177 8.23 -9.16 -4.81
N LEU A 178 9.43 -8.80 -4.32
CA LEU A 178 10.02 -9.33 -3.10
C LEU A 178 10.62 -8.16 -2.32
N THR A 179 10.06 -7.86 -1.15
CA THR A 179 10.44 -6.69 -0.35
C THR A 179 10.58 -7.06 1.13
N ALA A 180 11.52 -6.41 1.81
CA ALA A 180 11.62 -6.49 3.26
C ALA A 180 10.92 -5.27 3.88
N VAL A 181 9.88 -5.52 4.68
CA VAL A 181 9.06 -4.48 5.31
C VAL A 181 8.96 -4.75 6.80
N ARG A 182 8.62 -3.72 7.57
CA ARG A 182 8.25 -3.85 8.97
C ARG A 182 6.96 -3.08 9.18
N PHE A 183 5.90 -3.77 9.57
CA PHE A 183 4.63 -3.10 9.82
C PHE A 183 4.60 -2.51 11.21
N THR A 184 4.06 -1.30 11.28
CA THR A 184 3.60 -0.75 12.54
C THR A 184 2.08 -0.76 12.56
N ILE A 185 1.51 -1.18 13.68
CA ILE A 185 0.10 -1.46 13.85
C ILE A 185 -0.45 -0.49 14.89
N ASN A 186 -1.49 0.26 14.49
CA ASN A 186 -2.25 1.14 15.36
C ASN A 186 -3.64 0.55 15.58
N GLU A 187 -3.99 0.26 16.84
CA GLU A 187 -5.26 -0.33 17.25
C GLU A 187 -6.21 0.70 17.92
N GLY A 188 -6.03 1.99 17.63
CA GLY A 188 -6.85 3.09 18.15
C GLY A 188 -6.15 3.88 19.25
N GLU A 189 -6.66 3.82 20.49
CA GLU A 189 -6.15 4.59 21.62
C GLU A 189 -4.87 4.01 22.25
N GLU A 190 -4.43 2.83 21.80
CA GLU A 190 -3.19 2.21 22.27
C GLU A 190 -1.94 2.74 21.55
N ASP A 191 -0.80 2.62 22.23
CA ASP A 191 0.50 2.95 21.65
C ASP A 191 0.77 2.12 20.40
N GLU A 192 1.38 2.78 19.42
CA GLU A 192 1.73 2.22 18.13
C GLU A 192 2.68 0.99 18.31
N LYS A 193 2.21 -0.20 17.90
CA LYS A 193 2.95 -1.47 18.07
C LYS A 193 3.78 -1.78 16.85
N ARG A 194 5.10 -1.97 17.03
CA ARG A 194 6.01 -2.33 15.95
C ARG A 194 6.12 -3.85 15.81
N GLY A 195 5.66 -4.39 14.68
CA GLY A 195 5.72 -5.82 14.38
C GLY A 195 7.13 -6.35 14.11
N PRO A 196 7.30 -7.66 13.86
CA PRO A 196 8.57 -8.23 13.42
C PRO A 196 8.91 -7.76 11.99
N PRO A 197 10.18 -7.90 11.56
CA PRO A 197 10.52 -7.87 10.14
C PRO A 197 9.67 -8.85 9.34
N VAL A 198 9.30 -8.47 8.12
CA VAL A 198 8.46 -9.24 7.22
C VAL A 198 9.13 -9.34 5.85
N VAL A 199 9.22 -10.56 5.33
CA VAL A 199 9.45 -10.79 3.89
C VAL A 199 8.10 -10.75 3.20
N TRP A 200 7.84 -9.67 2.48
CA TRP A 200 6.56 -9.36 1.85
C TRP A 200 6.63 -9.65 0.35
N ILE A 201 5.88 -10.66 -0.08
CA ILE A 201 6.02 -11.28 -1.39
C ILE A 201 4.73 -11.10 -2.17
N ALA A 202 4.82 -10.42 -3.32
CA ALA A 202 3.73 -10.32 -4.26
C ALA A 202 3.84 -11.46 -5.30
N VAL A 203 2.73 -12.13 -5.56
CA VAL A 203 2.60 -13.11 -6.65
C VAL A 203 1.66 -12.60 -7.74
N GLN A 204 1.86 -13.09 -8.96
CA GLN A 204 1.03 -12.71 -10.09
C GLN A 204 -0.43 -13.15 -9.83
N PRO A 205 -1.41 -12.24 -9.93
CA PRO A 205 -2.81 -12.56 -9.66
C PRO A 205 -3.32 -13.75 -10.47
N GLY A 206 -4.06 -14.65 -9.81
CA GLY A 206 -4.70 -15.81 -10.44
C GLY A 206 -3.74 -16.92 -10.87
N THR A 207 -2.47 -16.88 -10.46
CA THR A 207 -1.47 -17.90 -10.85
C THR A 207 -1.11 -18.89 -9.76
N THR A 208 -1.56 -18.67 -8.53
CA THR A 208 -1.31 -19.53 -7.37
C THR A 208 -2.47 -19.44 -6.36
N ASN A 209 -2.34 -20.12 -5.22
CA ASN A 209 -3.33 -20.10 -4.14
C ASN A 209 -2.64 -20.18 -2.76
N ALA A 210 -3.42 -19.96 -1.69
CA ALA A 210 -2.93 -19.96 -0.31
C ALA A 210 -2.20 -21.24 0.09
N VAL A 211 -2.67 -22.40 -0.37
CA VAL A 211 -2.05 -23.71 -0.08
C VAL A 211 -0.64 -23.79 -0.68
N ALA A 212 -0.48 -23.39 -1.94
CA ALA A 212 0.81 -23.46 -2.62
C ALA A 212 1.86 -22.52 -1.99
N VAL A 213 1.47 -21.31 -1.59
CA VAL A 213 2.40 -20.36 -0.92
C VAL A 213 2.70 -20.75 0.53
N ARG A 214 1.73 -21.35 1.25
CA ARG A 214 1.99 -21.99 2.56
C ARG A 214 3.05 -23.07 2.41
N ASP A 215 2.89 -23.98 1.45
CA ASP A 215 3.80 -25.12 1.26
C ASP A 215 5.19 -24.69 0.75
N ALA A 216 5.30 -23.50 0.16
CA ALA A 216 6.57 -22.89 -0.21
C ALA A 216 7.32 -22.23 0.96
N THR A 217 6.60 -21.77 1.98
CA THR A 217 7.16 -20.94 3.03
C THR A 217 8.22 -21.61 3.92
N PRO A 218 8.10 -22.90 4.33
CA PRO A 218 9.10 -23.52 5.19
C PRO A 218 10.53 -23.43 4.66
N GLU A 219 10.72 -23.49 3.34
CA GLU A 219 12.04 -23.36 2.72
C GLU A 219 12.56 -21.91 2.78
N ILE A 220 11.69 -20.91 2.66
CA ILE A 220 12.04 -19.49 2.83
C ILE A 220 12.47 -19.23 4.28
N LEU A 221 11.70 -19.74 5.25
CA LEU A 221 12.04 -19.63 6.67
C LEU A 221 13.38 -20.32 6.98
N ARG A 222 13.68 -21.47 6.34
CA ARG A 222 14.97 -22.15 6.48
C ARG A 222 16.13 -21.29 5.96
N ILE A 223 15.98 -20.67 4.78
CA ILE A 223 17.00 -19.76 4.21
C ILE A 223 17.29 -18.59 5.18
N LEU A 224 16.23 -18.02 5.78
CA LEU A 224 16.35 -16.94 6.76
C LEU A 224 17.02 -17.41 8.06
N ALA A 225 16.64 -18.59 8.56
CA ALA A 225 17.22 -19.18 9.77
C ALA A 225 18.71 -19.55 9.59
N ASP A 226 19.11 -20.07 8.43
CA ASP A 226 20.52 -20.35 8.10
C ASP A 226 21.36 -19.06 8.12
N ALA A 227 20.75 -17.91 7.81
CA ALA A 227 21.34 -16.58 7.94
C ALA A 227 21.16 -15.94 9.32
N GLN A 228 20.74 -16.71 10.33
CA GLN A 228 20.49 -16.28 11.71
C GLN A 228 19.38 -15.24 11.88
N VAL A 229 18.43 -15.20 10.93
CA VAL A 229 17.22 -14.37 11.02
C VAL A 229 16.03 -15.25 11.39
N THR A 230 15.72 -15.33 12.69
CA THR A 230 14.67 -16.22 13.23
C THR A 230 13.39 -15.50 13.64
N ASP A 231 13.46 -14.21 13.94
CA ASP A 231 12.32 -13.37 14.29
C ASP A 231 11.84 -12.61 13.05
N VAL A 232 11.21 -13.34 12.13
CA VAL A 232 10.76 -12.82 10.83
C VAL A 232 9.49 -13.53 10.39
N ALA A 233 8.54 -12.78 9.85
CA ALA A 233 7.36 -13.35 9.19
C ALA A 233 7.52 -13.36 7.67
N VAL A 234 6.86 -14.30 7.01
CA VAL A 234 6.73 -14.35 5.55
C VAL A 234 5.26 -14.15 5.23
N GLU A 235 4.96 -13.14 4.43
CA GLU A 235 3.61 -12.77 4.05
C GLU A 235 3.48 -12.70 2.53
N TRP A 236 2.36 -13.22 2.03
CA TRP A 236 2.08 -13.34 0.61
C TRP A 236 0.79 -12.63 0.25
N TYR A 237 0.78 -11.95 -0.88
CA TYR A 237 -0.38 -11.29 -1.44
C TYR A 237 -0.34 -11.35 -2.96
N GLU A 238 -1.49 -11.16 -3.62
CA GLU A 238 -1.52 -11.00 -5.06
C GLU A 238 -1.26 -9.53 -5.42
N GLY A 239 -0.38 -9.28 -6.39
CA GLY A 239 -0.07 -7.93 -6.84
C GLY A 239 0.46 -7.93 -8.27
N ALA A 240 -0.09 -7.06 -9.11
CA ALA A 240 0.41 -6.84 -10.47
C ALA A 240 1.40 -5.68 -10.49
N VAL A 241 2.41 -5.76 -11.36
CA VAL A 241 3.28 -4.62 -11.66
C VAL A 241 2.60 -3.80 -12.74
N GLU A 242 2.24 -2.57 -12.40
CA GLU A 242 1.79 -1.59 -13.38
C GLU A 242 2.95 -0.72 -13.83
N ARG A 243 2.94 -0.38 -15.12
CA ARG A 243 3.92 0.52 -15.70
C ARG A 243 3.36 1.92 -15.57
N LEU A 244 3.95 2.70 -14.66
CA LEU A 244 3.67 4.12 -14.45
C LEU A 244 4.20 4.96 -15.63
#